data_AF-A0A2S6B5L6-F1
#
_entry.id   AF-A0A2S6B5L6-F1
#
_cell.length_a   1.000
_cell.length_b   1.000
_cell.length_c   1.000
_cell.angle_alpha   90.00
_cell.angle_beta   90.00
_cell.angle_gamma   90.00
#
_symmetry.space_group_name_H-M   'P 1'
#
loop_
_entity.id
_entity.type
_entity.pdbx_description
1 polymer ?
#
loop_
_entity_poly.entity_id
_entity_poly.type
_entity_poly.pdbx_seq_one_letter_code
_entity_poly.pdbx_strand_id
1 'polypeptide(L)'
;MRTLIFIVVGLVVVGIAMWSAGTARRRLVAALFTIGWLAAVVWNLRTGMSHGYSLQEELPIQLLIFAIPVATGWLLAYKARAR
;
A
#
# COMPACT_ATOMS: atom_id res chain seq x y z
N MET A 1 -0.22 7.72 -15.82
CA MET A 1 -1.50 7.54 -15.09
C MET A 1 -1.22 7.61 -13.60
N ARG A 2 -1.84 8.54 -12.86
CA ARG A 2 -1.65 8.73 -11.41
C ARG A 2 -1.71 7.41 -10.63
N THR A 3 -2.70 6.57 -10.93
CA THR A 3 -2.91 5.25 -10.30
C THR A 3 -1.69 4.33 -10.37
N LEU A 4 -1.10 4.17 -11.56
CA LEU A 4 0.06 3.30 -11.75
C LEU A 4 1.28 3.80 -10.95
N ILE A 5 1.49 5.12 -10.91
CA ILE A 5 2.55 5.73 -10.13
C ILE A 5 2.38 5.39 -8.65
N PHE A 6 1.17 5.56 -8.09
CA PHE A 6 0.91 5.22 -6.69
C PHE A 6 1.12 3.74 -6.38
N ILE A 7 0.67 2.83 -7.26
CA ILE A 7 0.89 1.39 -7.08
C ILE A 7 2.39 1.08 -7.06
N VAL A 8 3.15 1.59 -8.03
CA VAL A 8 4.60 1.38 -8.12
C VAL A 8 5.31 1.95 -6.90
N VAL A 9 4.97 3.16 -6.47
CA VAL A 9 5.53 3.76 -5.25
C VAL A 9 5.24 2.88 -4.03
N GLY A 10 4.02 2.40 -3.87
CA GLY A 10 3.65 1.51 -2.76
C GLY A 10 4.46 0.22 -2.78
N LEU A 11 4.63 -0.39 -3.95
CA LEU A 11 5.44 -1.60 -4.13
C LEU A 11 6.92 -1.37 -3.82
N VAL A 12 7.48 -0.24 -4.26
CA VAL A 12 8.86 0.13 -3.98
C VAL A 12 9.06 0.36 -2.48
N VAL A 13 8.17 1.12 -1.84
CA VAL A 13 8.24 1.43 -0.41
C VAL A 13 8.14 0.15 0.43
N VAL A 14 7.15 -0.71 0.15
CA VAL A 14 7.00 -1.97 0.90
C VAL A 14 8.15 -2.94 0.61
N GLY A 15 8.66 -2.97 -0.62
CA GLY A 15 9.81 -3.79 -1.01
C GLY A 15 11.07 -3.40 -0.24
N ILE A 16 11.40 -2.10 -0.21
CA ILE A 16 12.52 -1.56 0.58
C ILE A 16 12.33 -1.85 2.06
N ALA A 17 11.14 -1.57 2.60
CA ALA A 17 10.85 -1.82 4.02
C ALA A 17 11.03 -3.30 4.40
N MET A 18 10.57 -4.22 3.55
CA MET A 18 10.72 -5.68 3.76
C MET A 18 12.15 -6.17 3.58
N TRP A 19 12.91 -5.56 2.67
CA TRP A 19 14.32 -5.91 2.45
C TRP A 19 15.19 -5.50 3.64
N SER A 20 14.93 -4.33 4.21
CA SER A 20 15.63 -3.83 5.40
C SER A 20 15.19 -4.52 6.70
N ALA A 21 14.05 -5.22 6.69
CA ALA A 21 13.50 -5.88 7.87
C ALA A 21 14.01 -7.32 8.02
N GLY A 22 14.59 -7.63 9.19
CA GLY A 22 14.86 -9.00 9.61
C GLY A 22 13.57 -9.84 9.67
N THR A 23 13.69 -11.15 9.44
CA THR A 23 12.54 -12.09 9.31
C THR A 23 11.54 -11.99 10.47
N ALA A 24 12.03 -11.89 11.71
CA ALA A 24 11.19 -11.76 12.91
C ALA A 24 10.31 -10.50 12.93
N ARG A 25 10.71 -9.41 12.26
CA ARG A 25 10.02 -8.11 12.30
C ARG A 25 9.13 -7.85 11.09
N ARG A 26 9.15 -8.71 10.07
CA ARG A 26 8.41 -8.48 8.81
C ARG A 26 6.90 -8.32 8.98
N ARG A 27 6.28 -9.00 9.96
CA ARG A 27 4.86 -8.81 10.27
C ARG A 27 4.56 -7.43 10.85
N LEU A 28 5.40 -6.95 11.77
CA LEU A 28 5.28 -5.60 12.31
C LEU A 28 5.45 -4.56 11.20
N VAL A 29 6.44 -4.77 10.31
CA VAL A 29 6.65 -3.88 9.16
C VAL A 29 5.47 -3.90 8.19
N ALA A 30 4.87 -5.06 7.92
CA ALA A 30 3.65 -5.16 7.10
C ALA A 30 2.49 -4.38 7.72
N ALA A 31 2.29 -4.50 9.04
CA ALA A 31 1.24 -3.77 9.76
C ALA A 31 1.47 -2.25 9.73
N LEU A 32 2.69 -1.78 10.03
CA LEU A 32 3.04 -0.37 9.97
C LEU A 32 2.89 0.19 8.56
N PHE A 33 3.34 -0.55 7.54
CA PHE A 33 3.12 -0.18 6.15
C PHE A 33 1.63 -0.10 5.82
N THR A 34 0.82 -1.07 6.25
CA THR A 34 -0.63 -1.08 6.00
C THR A 34 -1.30 0.20 6.54
N ILE A 35 -0.97 0.59 7.77
CA ILE A 35 -1.53 1.80 8.41
C ILE A 35 -1.04 3.06 7.70
N GLY A 36 0.27 3.19 7.46
CA GLY A 36 0.85 4.35 6.79
C GLY A 36 0.35 4.50 5.35
N TRP A 37 0.22 3.39 4.62
CA TRP A 37 -0.26 3.39 3.25
C TRP A 37 -1.75 3.71 3.16
N LEU A 38 -2.56 3.25 4.13
CA LEU A 38 -3.97 3.64 4.23
C LEU A 38 -4.11 5.16 4.35
N ALA A 39 -3.27 5.81 5.18
CA ALA A 39 -3.29 7.26 5.31
C ALA A 39 -2.96 7.96 3.98
N ALA A 40 -1.97 7.45 3.23
CA ALA A 40 -1.64 7.96 1.89
C ALA A 40 -2.79 7.79 0.88
N VAL A 41 -3.48 6.64 0.90
CA VAL A 41 -4.64 6.38 0.05
C VAL A 41 -5.82 7.30 0.41
N VAL A 42 -6.11 7.50 1.70
CA VAL A 42 -7.17 8.42 2.14
C VAL A 42 -6.86 9.86 1.75
N TRP A 43 -5.59 10.29 1.88
CA TRP A 43 -5.15 11.58 1.37
C TRP A 43 -5.41 11.70 -0.13
N ASN A 44 -4.99 10.68 -0.89
CA ASN A 44 -5.15 10.64 -2.34
C ASN A 44 -6.63 10.64 -2.77
N LEU A 45 -7.51 9.93 -2.06
CA LEU A 45 -8.96 9.97 -2.28
C LEU A 45 -9.51 11.38 -2.10
N ARG A 46 -9.16 12.05 -0.99
CA ARG A 46 -9.59 13.43 -0.72
C ARG A 46 -9.13 14.38 -1.82
N THR A 47 -7.88 14.25 -2.26
CA THR A 47 -7.36 15.03 -3.38
C THR A 47 -8.16 14.77 -4.66
N GLY A 48 -8.49 13.51 -4.98
CA GLY A 48 -9.30 13.17 -6.17
C GLY A 48 -10.68 13.82 -6.13
N MET A 49 -11.36 13.73 -4.98
CA MET A 49 -12.67 14.35 -4.78
C MET A 49 -12.63 15.88 -4.90
N SER A 50 -11.53 16.53 -4.50
CA SER A 50 -11.35 17.98 -4.69
C SER A 50 -11.24 18.41 -6.17
N HIS A 51 -10.96 17.48 -7.09
CA HIS A 51 -10.96 17.75 -8.54
C HIS A 51 -12.35 17.55 -9.18
N GLY A 52 -13.37 17.23 -8.40
CA GLY A 52 -14.76 17.08 -8.86
C GLY A 52 -15.21 15.63 -9.11
N TYR A 53 -14.35 14.63 -8.88
CA TYR A 53 -14.75 13.22 -8.97
C TYR A 53 -15.59 12.80 -7.77
N SER A 54 -16.59 11.96 -8.01
CA SER A 54 -17.41 11.36 -6.95
C SER A 54 -16.64 10.28 -6.20
N LEU A 55 -17.11 9.97 -4.98
CA LEU A 55 -16.57 8.86 -4.19
C LEU A 55 -16.68 7.52 -4.94
N GLN A 56 -17.76 7.29 -5.69
CA GLN A 56 -17.99 6.05 -6.42
C GLN A 56 -17.01 5.85 -7.58
N GLU A 57 -16.57 6.94 -8.21
CA GLU A 57 -15.58 6.89 -9.29
C GLU A 57 -14.17 6.66 -8.73
N GLU A 58 -13.82 7.29 -7.61
CA GLU A 58 -12.48 7.21 -7.03
C GLU A 58 -12.29 5.94 -6.17
N LEU A 59 -13.30 5.49 -5.42
CA LEU A 59 -13.17 4.40 -4.46
C LEU A 59 -12.58 3.10 -5.06
N PRO A 60 -13.03 2.61 -6.22
CA PRO A 60 -12.43 1.41 -6.84
C PRO A 60 -10.94 1.59 -7.15
N ILE A 61 -10.54 2.79 -7.59
CA ILE A 61 -9.15 3.12 -7.89
C ILE A 61 -8.32 3.14 -6.61
N GLN A 62 -8.82 3.77 -5.56
CA GLN A 62 -8.15 3.85 -4.26
C GLN A 62 -8.03 2.46 -3.60
N LEU A 63 -9.03 1.60 -3.78
CA LEU A 63 -8.96 0.20 -3.34
C LEU A 63 -7.83 -0.57 -4.03
N LEU A 64 -7.62 -0.38 -5.34
CA LEU A 64 -6.49 -0.99 -6.05
C LEU A 64 -5.14 -0.45 -5.56
N ILE A 65 -5.03 0.87 -5.39
CA ILE A 65 -3.83 1.54 -4.87
C ILE A 65 -3.48 1.03 -3.47
N PHE A 66 -4.47 0.72 -2.64
CA PHE A 66 -4.27 0.17 -1.31
C PHE A 66 -3.95 -1.32 -1.35
N ALA A 67 -4.82 -2.12 -1.98
CA ALA A 67 -4.80 -3.57 -1.87
C ALA A 67 -3.55 -4.19 -2.47
N ILE A 68 -3.07 -3.70 -3.62
CA ILE A 68 -1.93 -4.31 -4.32
C ILE A 68 -0.64 -4.25 -3.45
N PRO A 69 -0.17 -3.07 -3.00
CA PRO A 69 1.04 -3.00 -2.17
C PRO A 69 0.88 -3.70 -0.83
N VAL A 70 -0.29 -3.59 -0.19
CA VAL A 70 -0.55 -4.21 1.12
C VAL A 70 -0.53 -5.73 1.01
N ALA A 71 -1.22 -6.29 0.02
CA ALA A 71 -1.21 -7.74 -0.22
C ALA A 71 0.22 -8.22 -0.50
N THR A 72 1.01 -7.52 -1.31
CA THR A 72 2.41 -7.84 -1.54
C THR A 72 3.22 -7.85 -0.24
N GLY A 73 3.06 -6.84 0.61
CA GLY A 73 3.73 -6.77 1.92
C GLY A 73 3.42 -7.97 2.82
N TRP A 74 2.14 -8.33 2.93
CA TRP A 74 1.72 -9.47 3.74
C TRP A 74 2.19 -10.81 3.17
N LEU A 75 2.16 -10.97 1.84
CA LEU A 75 2.71 -12.17 1.18
C LEU A 75 4.21 -12.33 1.48
N LEU A 76 4.99 -11.25 1.41
CA LEU A 76 6.43 -11.27 1.76
C LEU A 76 6.66 -11.57 3.24
N ALA A 77 5.83 -11.04 4.13
CA ALA A 77 5.92 -11.30 5.56
C ALA A 77 5.59 -12.76 5.91
N TYR A 78 4.62 -13.38 5.24
CA TYR A 78 4.28 -14.79 5.47
C TYR A 78 5.31 -15.76 4.89
N LYS A 79 5.84 -15.49 3.69
CA LYS A 79 6.91 -16.32 3.08
C LYS A 79 8.17 -16.37 3.95
N ALA A 80 8.45 -15.32 4.71
CA ALA A 80 9.61 -15.24 5.59
C ALA A 80 9.53 -16.14 6.83
N ARG A 81 8.33 -16.59 7.22
CA ARG A 81 8.13 -17.52 8.34
C ARG A 81 8.30 -18.99 7.93
N ALA A 82 8.17 -19.29 6.64
CA ALA A 82 8.29 -20.64 6.10
C ALA A 82 9.75 -21.03 5.77
N ARG A 83 10.71 -20.13 6.02
CA ARG A 83 12.16 -20.35 5.91
C ARG A 83 12.76 -20.27 7.31
#